data_AF-A0A5J4VW97-F1
#
_entry.id   AF-A0A5J4VW97-F1
#
_cell.length_a   1.000
_cell.length_b   1.000
_cell.length_c   1.000
_cell.angle_alpha   90.00
_cell.angle_beta   90.00
_cell.angle_gamma   90.00
#
_symmetry.space_group_name_H-M   'P 1'
#
loop_
_entity.id
_entity.type
_entity.pdbx_description
1 polymer ?
#
loop_
_entity_poly.entity_id
_entity_poly.type
_entity_poly.pdbx_seq_one_letter_code
_entity_poly.pdbx_strand_id
1 'polypeptide(L)'
;MKVKSCKAITDGGGIFLSSGLGSKIILDKSEIYQCESNGNGGGIYSQIFISSQNSYQISGFGGGIFLICDGKYYPSQKNMDFHGMKIYNNSADKFGQSAYVVMNNVSEWCQHGILGEYLKGNYSDTYSNETDLEGIAMNMNIFNYATQQLIQQQQQPLELFWRILGILNKANVIAKVSMTKTKLSFILEGQNMIS
;
A
#
# COMPACT_ATOMS: atom_id res chain seq x y z
N MET A 1 7.29 8.70 -16.20
CA MET A 1 6.38 8.09 -17.21
C MET A 1 4.96 8.60 -16.99
N LYS A 2 4.05 8.58 -17.97
CA LYS A 2 2.62 8.88 -17.77
C LYS A 2 1.73 7.75 -18.31
N VAL A 3 0.88 7.17 -17.45
CA VAL A 3 -0.14 6.16 -17.79
C VAL A 3 -1.50 6.78 -17.46
N LYS A 4 -2.37 6.94 -18.45
CA LYS A 4 -3.57 7.75 -18.28
C LYS A 4 -4.75 7.25 -19.08
N SER A 5 -5.94 7.38 -18.49
CA SER A 5 -7.21 7.06 -19.18
C SER A 5 -7.22 5.64 -19.77
N CYS A 6 -6.54 4.71 -19.09
CA CYS A 6 -6.37 3.33 -19.50
C CYS A 6 -7.60 2.50 -19.12
N LYS A 7 -7.97 1.55 -19.99
CA LYS A 7 -9.09 0.62 -19.77
C LYS A 7 -8.72 -0.75 -20.30
N ALA A 8 -8.86 -1.79 -19.50
CA ALA A 8 -8.68 -3.17 -19.95
C ALA A 8 -9.79 -4.11 -19.46
N ILE A 9 -10.05 -5.15 -20.26
CA ILE A 9 -10.89 -6.28 -19.88
C ILE A 9 -10.10 -7.28 -19.00
N THR A 10 -8.78 -7.30 -19.17
CA THR A 10 -7.85 -8.12 -18.37
C THR A 10 -7.03 -7.21 -17.46
N ASP A 11 -5.84 -7.65 -17.05
CA ASP A 11 -4.94 -6.85 -16.24
C ASP A 11 -4.22 -5.75 -17.02
N GLY A 12 -3.79 -4.69 -16.32
CA GLY A 12 -2.78 -3.76 -16.83
C GLY A 12 -3.26 -2.88 -17.97
N GLY A 13 -4.21 -1.98 -17.74
CA GLY A 13 -4.83 -1.18 -18.80
C GLY A 13 -3.88 -0.31 -19.63
N GLY A 14 -2.71 0.04 -19.09
CA GLY A 14 -1.63 0.66 -19.84
C GLY A 14 -0.39 -0.23 -19.97
N ILE A 15 0.00 -0.88 -18.88
CA ILE A 15 1.23 -1.67 -18.81
C ILE A 15 0.94 -3.00 -18.14
N PHE A 16 1.36 -4.08 -18.80
CA PHE A 16 1.42 -5.42 -18.25
C PHE A 16 2.87 -5.87 -18.17
N LEU A 17 3.36 -6.16 -16.97
CA LEU A 17 4.72 -6.64 -16.71
C LEU A 17 4.69 -8.00 -16.05
N SER A 18 5.43 -8.93 -16.62
CA SER A 18 5.69 -10.25 -16.04
C SER A 18 7.20 -10.47 -16.13
N SER A 19 7.87 -10.46 -14.99
CA SER A 19 9.33 -10.41 -14.91
C SER A 19 9.90 -11.38 -13.88
N GLY A 20 11.13 -11.86 -14.09
CA GLY A 20 11.82 -12.73 -13.15
C GLY A 20 12.36 -11.99 -11.91
N LEU A 21 12.81 -12.76 -10.91
CA LEU A 21 13.52 -12.22 -9.75
C LEU A 21 14.69 -11.30 -10.15
N GLY A 22 14.90 -10.25 -9.36
CA GLY A 22 15.96 -9.26 -9.59
C GLY A 22 15.57 -8.16 -10.58
N SER A 23 14.39 -8.24 -11.18
CA SER A 23 13.84 -7.16 -12.01
C SER A 23 13.64 -5.88 -11.19
N LYS A 24 13.74 -4.74 -11.87
CA LYS A 24 13.57 -3.42 -11.25
C LYS A 24 12.25 -2.79 -11.70
N ILE A 25 11.49 -2.29 -10.74
CA ILE A 25 10.29 -1.49 -10.96
C ILE A 25 10.54 -0.13 -10.31
N ILE A 26 10.92 0.84 -11.14
CA ILE A 26 11.20 2.21 -10.73
C ILE A 26 10.14 3.10 -11.37
N LEU A 27 9.27 3.67 -10.54
CA LEU A 27 8.18 4.56 -10.94
C LEU A 27 8.43 6.01 -10.49
N ASP A 28 9.69 6.35 -10.18
CA ASP A 28 10.08 7.72 -9.76
C ASP A 28 9.52 8.77 -10.73
N LYS A 29 8.86 9.80 -10.15
CA LYS A 29 8.20 10.91 -10.87
C LYS A 29 7.30 10.45 -12.02
N SER A 30 6.63 9.31 -11.86
CA SER A 30 5.62 8.83 -12.81
C SER A 30 4.23 9.29 -12.41
N GLU A 31 3.31 9.31 -13.37
CA GLU A 31 1.93 9.74 -13.17
C GLU A 31 0.98 8.65 -13.69
N ILE A 32 0.08 8.17 -12.85
CA ILE A 32 -0.90 7.12 -13.15
C ILE A 32 -2.28 7.62 -12.74
N TYR A 33 -3.15 7.91 -13.71
CA TYR A 33 -4.44 8.52 -13.40
C TYR A 33 -5.58 8.08 -14.32
N GLN A 34 -6.80 8.02 -13.78
CA GLN A 34 -8.01 7.64 -14.52
C GLN A 34 -7.89 6.29 -15.23
N CYS A 35 -7.27 5.32 -14.58
CA CYS A 35 -7.12 3.98 -15.11
C CYS A 35 -8.10 3.00 -14.44
N GLU A 36 -8.56 2.01 -15.21
CA GLU A 36 -9.50 0.96 -14.79
C GLU A 36 -9.19 -0.36 -15.52
N SER A 37 -9.58 -1.48 -14.90
CA SER A 37 -9.39 -2.82 -15.43
C SER A 37 -10.42 -3.77 -14.83
N ASN A 38 -11.00 -4.68 -15.62
CA ASN A 38 -11.80 -5.79 -15.08
C ASN A 38 -10.91 -6.92 -14.51
N GLY A 39 -9.62 -6.94 -14.85
CA GLY A 39 -8.57 -7.70 -14.17
C GLY A 39 -8.01 -6.95 -12.96
N ASN A 40 -6.70 -6.89 -12.83
CA ASN A 40 -5.98 -6.13 -11.81
C ASN A 40 -5.11 -5.04 -12.42
N GLY A 41 -4.80 -3.99 -11.65
CA GLY A 41 -3.84 -2.98 -12.08
C GLY A 41 -4.37 -2.14 -13.23
N GLY A 42 -5.36 -1.29 -13.00
CA GLY A 42 -6.01 -0.52 -14.08
C GLY A 42 -5.03 0.29 -14.93
N GLY A 43 -3.97 0.83 -14.33
CA GLY A 43 -2.86 1.41 -15.09
C GLY A 43 -1.76 0.38 -15.36
N ILE A 44 -1.24 -0.21 -14.29
CA ILE A 44 -0.08 -1.10 -14.31
C ILE A 44 -0.42 -2.39 -13.57
N TYR A 45 -0.28 -3.50 -14.27
CA TYR A 45 -0.16 -4.82 -13.68
C TYR A 45 1.31 -5.23 -13.67
N SER A 46 1.80 -5.68 -12.52
CA SER A 46 3.16 -6.17 -12.41
C SER A 46 3.25 -7.44 -11.59
N GLN A 47 3.89 -8.44 -12.18
CA GLN A 47 4.23 -9.69 -11.54
C GLN A 47 5.76 -9.90 -11.53
N ILE A 48 6.31 -10.19 -10.34
CA ILE A 48 7.70 -10.63 -10.16
C ILE A 48 7.70 -12.07 -9.62
N PHE A 49 8.29 -13.01 -10.36
CA PHE A 49 8.24 -14.44 -10.03
C PHE A 49 9.62 -15.13 -10.04
N ILE A 50 9.73 -16.23 -9.30
CA ILE A 50 10.94 -17.06 -9.20
C ILE A 50 11.08 -18.03 -10.38
N SER A 51 9.97 -18.60 -10.85
CA SER A 51 9.90 -19.50 -12.00
C SER A 51 8.63 -19.23 -12.80
N SER A 52 8.64 -19.49 -14.12
CA SER A 52 7.49 -19.27 -15.00
C SER A 52 6.24 -19.94 -14.44
N GLN A 53 5.22 -19.15 -14.12
CA GLN A 53 3.94 -19.65 -13.65
C GLN A 53 2.80 -19.07 -14.49
N ASN A 54 1.74 -19.88 -14.61
CA ASN A 54 0.56 -19.60 -15.43
C ASN A 54 -0.39 -18.59 -14.78
N SER A 55 -1.30 -18.09 -15.62
CA SER A 55 -2.40 -17.16 -15.33
C SER A 55 -3.19 -17.49 -14.06
N TYR A 56 -3.54 -16.45 -13.31
CA TYR A 56 -4.18 -16.52 -12.01
C TYR A 56 -5.68 -16.18 -12.07
N GLN A 57 -6.46 -16.68 -11.12
CA GLN A 57 -7.93 -16.55 -11.11
C GLN A 57 -8.45 -15.32 -10.36
N ILE A 58 -7.57 -14.52 -9.77
CA ILE A 58 -7.94 -13.36 -8.96
C ILE A 58 -7.96 -12.08 -9.81
N SER A 59 -9.00 -11.27 -9.64
CA SER A 59 -9.18 -9.99 -10.32
C SER A 59 -9.76 -8.93 -9.41
N GLY A 60 -9.75 -7.66 -9.85
CA GLY A 60 -10.42 -6.54 -9.22
C GLY A 60 -9.58 -5.76 -8.22
N PHE A 61 -8.27 -5.98 -8.14
CA PHE A 61 -7.38 -5.31 -7.19
C PHE A 61 -6.51 -4.26 -7.88
N GLY A 62 -6.17 -3.19 -7.15
CA GLY A 62 -5.16 -2.22 -7.59
C GLY A 62 -5.65 -1.34 -8.74
N GLY A 63 -6.40 -0.28 -8.45
CA GLY A 63 -7.05 0.53 -9.48
C GLY A 63 -6.03 1.21 -10.40
N GLY A 64 -4.93 1.72 -9.84
CA GLY A 64 -3.80 2.19 -10.62
C GLY A 64 -2.73 1.12 -10.80
N ILE A 65 -2.28 0.50 -9.71
CA ILE A 65 -1.23 -0.51 -9.70
C ILE A 65 -1.68 -1.77 -8.99
N PHE A 66 -1.46 -2.92 -9.61
CA PHE A 66 -1.41 -4.20 -8.90
C PHE A 66 -0.01 -4.77 -8.99
N LEU A 67 0.59 -5.05 -7.84
CA LEU A 67 1.92 -5.65 -7.74
C LEU A 67 1.86 -6.94 -6.95
N ILE A 68 2.29 -8.04 -7.57
CA ILE A 68 2.47 -9.32 -6.90
C ILE A 68 3.92 -9.79 -7.03
N CYS A 69 4.52 -10.17 -5.91
CA CYS A 69 5.91 -10.60 -5.83
C CYS A 69 6.02 -11.91 -5.06
N ASP A 70 6.48 -12.97 -5.73
CA ASP A 70 6.76 -14.26 -5.08
C ASP A 70 8.11 -14.28 -4.36
N GLY A 71 9.00 -13.34 -4.73
CA GLY A 71 10.30 -13.14 -4.10
C GLY A 71 10.26 -12.44 -2.75
N LYS A 72 11.39 -12.51 -2.03
CA LYS A 72 11.65 -11.61 -0.91
C LYS A 72 12.11 -10.26 -1.44
N TYR A 73 11.55 -9.18 -0.91
CA TYR A 73 12.12 -7.85 -1.06
C TYR A 73 13.46 -7.78 -0.32
N TYR A 74 14.47 -7.18 -0.95
CA TYR A 74 15.76 -6.92 -0.33
C TYR A 74 16.08 -5.43 -0.52
N PRO A 75 16.02 -4.61 0.54
CA PRO A 75 16.23 -3.17 0.43
C PRO A 75 17.57 -2.78 -0.21
N SER A 76 18.61 -3.59 0.01
CA SER A 76 19.95 -3.39 -0.57
C SER A 76 19.97 -3.43 -2.10
N GLN A 77 18.97 -4.03 -2.76
CA GLN A 77 18.91 -4.16 -4.22
C GLN A 77 18.36 -2.92 -4.92
N LYS A 78 17.68 -2.01 -4.20
CA LYS A 78 17.07 -0.78 -4.75
C LYS A 78 16.30 -1.04 -6.04
N ASN A 79 15.53 -2.12 -6.06
CA ASN A 79 14.81 -2.60 -7.23
C ASN A 79 13.33 -2.22 -7.25
N MET A 80 12.80 -1.66 -6.15
CA MET A 80 11.42 -1.15 -6.09
C MET A 80 11.46 0.26 -5.50
N ASP A 81 11.12 1.25 -6.32
CA ASP A 81 11.16 2.65 -5.93
C ASP A 81 10.01 3.41 -6.62
N PHE A 82 8.99 3.74 -5.84
CA PHE A 82 7.82 4.50 -6.27
C PHE A 82 7.86 5.93 -5.72
N HIS A 83 9.02 6.40 -5.24
CA HIS A 83 9.18 7.75 -4.69
C HIS A 83 8.71 8.80 -5.71
N GLY A 84 7.97 9.82 -5.28
CA GLY A 84 7.55 10.91 -6.16
C GLY A 84 6.54 10.51 -7.25
N MET A 85 6.07 9.25 -7.27
CA MET A 85 4.95 8.84 -8.11
C MET A 85 3.68 9.61 -7.73
N LYS A 86 2.92 10.04 -8.73
CA LYS A 86 1.57 10.57 -8.59
C LYS A 86 0.57 9.52 -9.06
N ILE A 87 -0.30 9.09 -8.17
CA ILE A 87 -1.35 8.13 -8.44
C ILE A 87 -2.67 8.66 -7.88
N TYR A 88 -3.69 8.81 -8.73
CA TYR A 88 -4.97 9.41 -8.33
C TYR A 88 -6.08 9.12 -9.33
N ASN A 89 -7.33 9.16 -8.87
CA ASN A 89 -8.53 8.94 -9.69
C ASN A 89 -8.53 7.60 -10.44
N ASN A 90 -7.92 6.57 -9.87
CA ASN A 90 -8.03 5.20 -10.41
C ASN A 90 -9.10 4.43 -9.62
N SER A 91 -9.62 3.35 -10.20
CA SER A 91 -10.68 2.55 -9.56
C SER A 91 -10.37 1.07 -9.64
N ALA A 92 -10.53 0.39 -8.51
CA ALA A 92 -10.57 -1.07 -8.41
C ALA A 92 -11.95 -1.52 -7.94
N ASP A 93 -12.34 -2.74 -8.28
CA ASP A 93 -13.61 -3.35 -7.84
C ASP A 93 -13.54 -3.82 -6.37
N LYS A 94 -12.33 -4.13 -5.89
CA LYS A 94 -12.08 -4.65 -4.54
C LYS A 94 -11.27 -3.66 -3.70
N PHE A 95 -9.96 -3.82 -3.67
CA PHE A 95 -9.06 -3.14 -2.73
C PHE A 95 -7.91 -2.44 -3.46
N GLY A 96 -7.36 -1.42 -2.82
CA GLY A 96 -6.25 -0.63 -3.32
C GLY A 96 -6.67 0.23 -4.50
N GLN A 97 -7.45 1.28 -4.26
CA GLN A 97 -7.91 2.18 -5.32
C GLN A 97 -6.74 2.77 -6.11
N SER A 98 -5.64 3.08 -5.42
CA SER A 98 -4.39 3.46 -6.06
C SER A 98 -3.49 2.25 -6.30
N ALA A 99 -3.09 1.54 -5.24
CA ALA A 99 -2.24 0.37 -5.37
C ALA A 99 -2.67 -0.78 -4.44
N TYR A 100 -2.55 -2.00 -4.96
CA TYR A 100 -2.66 -3.23 -4.16
C TYR A 100 -1.40 -4.07 -4.28
N VAL A 101 -0.79 -4.43 -3.15
CA VAL A 101 0.50 -5.15 -3.09
C VAL A 101 0.36 -6.50 -2.41
N VAL A 102 0.82 -7.56 -3.09
CA VAL A 102 0.90 -8.93 -2.57
C VAL A 102 2.36 -9.33 -2.50
N MET A 103 2.89 -9.46 -1.29
CA MET A 103 4.31 -9.78 -1.11
C MET A 103 4.57 -10.32 0.30
N ASN A 104 5.36 -11.40 0.41
CA ASN A 104 5.64 -12.06 1.70
C ASN A 104 6.14 -11.09 2.78
N ASN A 105 7.06 -10.21 2.43
CA ASN A 105 7.68 -9.23 3.33
C ASN A 105 7.34 -7.79 2.93
N VAL A 106 6.07 -7.52 2.57
CA VAL A 106 5.60 -6.15 2.21
C VAL A 106 5.91 -5.13 3.32
N SER A 107 5.90 -5.54 4.58
CA SER A 107 6.25 -4.68 5.72
C SER A 107 7.70 -4.18 5.65
N GLU A 108 8.65 -4.99 5.19
CA GLU A 108 10.05 -4.58 5.05
C GLU A 108 10.21 -3.50 3.97
N TRP A 109 9.43 -3.58 2.88
CA TRP A 109 9.43 -2.53 1.86
C TRP A 109 8.76 -1.24 2.37
N CYS A 110 7.64 -1.37 3.07
CA CYS A 110 6.93 -0.26 3.70
C CYS A 110 7.79 0.47 4.75
N GLN A 111 8.60 -0.27 5.51
CA GLN A 111 9.47 0.26 6.57
C GLN A 111 10.82 0.72 6.04
N HIS A 112 11.13 0.46 4.77
CA HIS A 112 12.39 0.91 4.19
C HIS A 112 12.38 2.42 3.98
N GLY A 113 13.51 3.06 4.31
CA GLY A 113 13.63 4.51 4.26
C GLY A 113 12.91 5.18 5.42
N ILE A 114 12.30 6.33 5.15
CA ILE A 114 11.56 7.12 6.13
C ILE A 114 10.09 7.16 5.72
N LEU A 115 9.20 6.80 6.65
CA LEU A 115 7.74 6.98 6.52
C LEU A 115 7.14 6.45 5.19
N GLY A 116 7.60 5.29 4.74
CA GLY A 116 7.07 4.61 3.54
C GLY A 116 7.50 5.22 2.20
N GLU A 117 8.53 6.08 2.18
CA GLU A 117 8.90 6.90 1.00
C GLU A 117 9.06 6.14 -0.32
N TYR A 118 9.46 4.87 -0.29
CA TYR A 118 9.68 4.06 -1.49
C TYR A 118 8.41 3.43 -2.08
N LEU A 119 7.29 3.48 -1.37
CA LEU A 119 5.99 2.95 -1.81
C LEU A 119 4.94 4.05 -1.95
N LYS A 120 4.95 5.00 -1.02
CA LYS A 120 3.87 5.96 -0.75
C LYS A 120 3.52 6.88 -1.92
N GLY A 121 4.49 7.26 -2.76
CA GLY A 121 4.26 8.22 -3.85
C GLY A 121 3.68 9.54 -3.32
N ASN A 122 2.51 9.94 -3.81
CA ASN A 122 1.77 11.14 -3.40
C ASN A 122 0.72 10.88 -2.29
N TYR A 123 0.69 9.69 -1.70
CA TYR A 123 -0.20 9.40 -0.56
C TYR A 123 0.18 10.27 0.65
N SER A 124 -0.83 10.77 1.35
CA SER A 124 -0.68 11.61 2.55
C SER A 124 -1.27 10.90 3.76
N ASP A 125 -0.48 10.75 4.83
CA ASP A 125 -0.95 10.16 6.10
C ASP A 125 -2.07 10.99 6.77
N THR A 126 -2.30 12.23 6.31
CA THR A 126 -3.33 13.11 6.86
C THR A 126 -4.57 13.22 5.97
N TYR A 127 -4.41 13.07 4.66
CA TYR A 127 -5.44 13.45 3.69
C TYR A 127 -5.87 12.33 2.74
N SER A 128 -5.04 11.32 2.54
CA SER A 128 -5.39 10.20 1.66
C SER A 128 -6.31 9.22 2.38
N ASN A 129 -7.09 8.48 1.60
CA ASN A 129 -7.91 7.41 2.15
C ASN A 129 -7.04 6.17 2.34
N GLU A 130 -7.09 5.53 3.52
CA GLU A 130 -6.34 4.29 3.81
C GLU A 130 -6.58 3.18 2.77
N THR A 131 -7.73 3.19 2.07
CA THR A 131 -8.05 2.26 0.97
C THR A 131 -7.31 2.54 -0.34
N ASP A 132 -6.58 3.65 -0.47
CA ASP A 132 -5.78 3.95 -1.65
C ASP A 132 -4.60 2.98 -1.76
N LEU A 133 -3.97 2.67 -0.63
CA LEU A 133 -2.79 1.80 -0.54
C LEU A 133 -3.08 0.63 0.38
N GLU A 134 -3.45 -0.50 -0.21
CA GLU A 134 -3.76 -1.73 0.51
C GLU A 134 -2.83 -2.86 0.08
N GLY A 135 -2.72 -3.88 0.91
CA GLY A 135 -1.94 -5.04 0.54
C GLY A 135 -1.98 -6.13 1.57
N ILE A 136 -1.26 -7.21 1.28
CA ILE A 136 -1.30 -8.43 2.05
C ILE A 136 0.09 -9.08 2.10
N ALA A 137 0.51 -9.40 3.32
CA ALA A 137 1.74 -10.15 3.57
C ALA A 137 1.49 -11.64 3.34
N MET A 138 1.47 -12.06 2.07
CA MET A 138 1.11 -13.41 1.67
C MET A 138 1.94 -13.90 0.49
N ASN A 139 2.21 -15.22 0.47
CA ASN A 139 2.83 -15.85 -0.68
C ASN A 139 1.90 -15.78 -1.91
N MET A 140 2.48 -15.52 -3.08
CA MET A 140 1.76 -15.44 -4.34
C MET A 140 0.88 -16.68 -4.59
N ASN A 141 1.42 -17.89 -4.44
CA ASN A 141 0.66 -19.12 -4.66
C ASN A 141 -0.54 -19.21 -3.72
N ILE A 142 -0.36 -18.86 -2.43
CA ILE A 142 -1.46 -18.85 -1.47
C ILE A 142 -2.51 -17.83 -1.88
N PHE A 143 -2.11 -16.60 -2.22
CA PHE A 143 -3.02 -15.52 -2.59
C PHE A 143 -3.86 -15.88 -3.82
N ASN A 144 -3.27 -16.52 -4.83
CA ASN A 144 -3.95 -16.91 -6.05
C ASN A 144 -5.07 -17.95 -5.86
N TYR A 145 -5.02 -18.72 -4.78
CA TYR A 145 -6.05 -19.69 -4.40
C TYR A 145 -6.83 -19.29 -3.14
N ALA A 146 -6.55 -18.11 -2.59
CA ALA A 146 -7.20 -17.63 -1.37
C ALA A 146 -8.66 -17.25 -1.66
N THR A 147 -9.53 -17.52 -0.68
CA THR A 147 -10.91 -17.04 -0.74
C THR A 147 -10.95 -15.53 -0.52
N GLN A 148 -11.97 -14.86 -1.06
CA GLN A 148 -12.17 -13.43 -0.82
C GLN A 148 -12.28 -13.10 0.68
N GLN A 149 -12.92 -13.96 1.46
CA GLN A 149 -13.01 -13.81 2.91
C GLN A 149 -11.64 -13.86 3.58
N LEU A 150 -10.77 -14.79 3.17
CA LEU A 150 -9.41 -14.89 3.70
C LEU A 150 -8.60 -13.64 3.38
N ILE A 151 -8.69 -13.16 2.13
CA ILE A 151 -8.02 -11.93 1.69
C ILE A 151 -8.52 -10.75 2.51
N GLN A 152 -9.84 -10.58 2.66
CA GLN A 152 -10.42 -9.49 3.42
C GLN A 152 -10.02 -9.51 4.91
N GLN A 153 -9.82 -10.69 5.50
CA GLN A 153 -9.39 -10.84 6.89
C GLN A 153 -7.91 -10.54 7.12
N GLN A 154 -7.05 -10.71 6.11
CA GLN A 154 -5.60 -10.62 6.26
C GLN A 154 -4.98 -9.39 5.59
N GLN A 155 -5.66 -8.82 4.60
CA GLN A 155 -5.24 -7.59 3.96
C GLN A 155 -5.36 -6.42 4.93
N GLN A 156 -4.58 -5.36 4.69
CA GLN A 156 -4.64 -4.15 5.49
C GLN A 156 -4.16 -2.93 4.69
N PRO A 157 -4.53 -1.72 5.14
CA PRO A 157 -3.87 -0.50 4.70
C PRO A 157 -2.36 -0.59 4.95
N LEU A 158 -1.58 -0.29 3.92
CA LEU A 158 -0.11 -0.37 4.00
C LEU A 158 0.47 0.70 4.93
N GLU A 159 -0.27 1.79 5.15
CA GLU A 159 0.12 2.88 6.07
C GLU A 159 0.46 2.37 7.48
N LEU A 160 -0.22 1.30 7.94
CA LEU A 160 0.01 0.71 9.25
C LEU A 160 1.46 0.25 9.46
N PHE A 161 2.21 -0.02 8.40
CA PHE A 161 3.60 -0.48 8.49
C PHE A 161 4.61 0.66 8.68
N TRP A 162 4.33 1.88 8.21
CA TRP A 162 5.23 3.03 8.37
C TRP A 162 4.69 4.11 9.30
N ARG A 163 3.42 4.04 9.70
CA ARG A 163 2.86 4.94 10.70
C ARG A 163 3.57 4.69 12.03
N ILE A 164 4.21 5.74 12.55
CA ILE A 164 4.70 5.75 13.92
C ILE A 164 3.47 5.82 14.82
N LEU A 165 3.00 4.66 15.28
CA LEU A 165 1.93 4.61 16.27
C LEU A 165 2.49 5.12 17.60
N GLY A 166 2.03 6.30 18.04
CA GLY A 166 2.21 6.74 19.40
C GLY A 166 1.54 5.74 20.34
N ILE A 167 2.30 5.10 21.22
CA ILE A 167 1.76 4.20 22.23
C ILE A 167 1.43 5.05 23.46
N LEU A 168 0.15 5.26 23.73
CA LEU A 168 -0.30 5.86 24.97
C LEU A 168 -0.19 4.81 26.10
N ASN A 169 0.78 5.00 26.99
CA ASN A 169 0.97 4.11 28.14
C ASN A 169 0.05 4.50 29.31
N LYS A 170 -0.24 5.80 29.47
CA LYS A 170 -1.03 6.32 30.59
C LYS A 170 -1.67 7.66 30.25
N ALA A 171 -2.91 7.84 30.68
CA ALA A 171 -3.61 9.12 30.63
C ALA A 171 -4.19 9.46 32.00
N ASN A 172 -3.81 10.61 32.57
CA ASN A 172 -4.39 11.14 33.80
C ASN A 172 -5.09 12.47 33.51
N VAL A 173 -6.26 12.66 34.13
CA VAL A 173 -6.97 13.93 34.11
C VAL A 173 -7.06 14.45 35.53
N ILE A 174 -6.54 15.65 35.76
CA ILE A 174 -6.61 16.34 37.06
C ILE A 174 -7.58 17.50 36.92
N ALA A 175 -8.72 17.40 37.60
CA ALA A 175 -9.68 18.48 37.74
C ALA A 175 -9.39 19.29 39.01
N LYS A 176 -9.06 20.57 38.84
CA LYS A 176 -8.97 21.54 39.95
C LYS A 176 -10.18 22.47 39.84
N VAL A 177 -11.16 22.23 40.70
CA VAL A 177 -12.38 23.04 40.80
C VAL A 177 -12.24 24.00 41.98
N SER A 178 -12.49 25.28 41.74
CA SER A 178 -12.60 26.31 42.77
C SER A 178 -13.83 27.18 42.51
N MET A 179 -14.27 27.95 43.50
CA MET A 179 -15.49 28.78 43.40
C MET A 179 -15.45 29.80 42.26
N THR A 180 -14.26 30.16 41.76
CA THR A 180 -14.08 31.20 40.73
C THR A 180 -13.43 30.70 39.45
N LYS A 181 -12.89 29.47 39.43
CA LYS A 181 -12.22 28.91 38.25
C LYS A 181 -12.17 27.39 38.28
N THR A 182 -12.41 26.79 37.12
CA THR A 182 -12.18 25.36 36.87
C THR A 182 -11.01 25.20 35.92
N LYS A 183 -10.06 24.34 36.27
CA LYS A 183 -8.94 23.95 35.40
C LYS A 183 -8.90 22.44 35.27
N LEU A 184 -8.89 21.95 34.04
CA LEU A 184 -8.56 20.57 33.70
C LEU A 184 -7.10 20.52 33.24
N SER A 185 -6.36 19.52 33.71
CA SER A 185 -4.99 19.25 33.25
C SER A 185 -4.92 17.81 32.77
N PHE A 186 -4.48 17.61 31.53
CA PHE A 186 -4.27 16.30 30.93
C PHE A 186 -2.78 15.97 31.02
N ILE A 187 -2.47 14.77 31.52
CA ILE A 187 -1.12 14.22 31.55
C ILE A 187 -1.15 12.95 30.74
N LEU A 188 -0.55 12.99 29.55
CA LEU A 188 -0.42 11.85 28.66
C LEU A 188 1.03 11.38 28.70
N GLU A 189 1.25 10.12 29.05
CA GLU A 189 2.56 9.48 29.03
C GLU A 189 2.53 8.37 28.00
N GLY A 190 3.51 8.34 27.11
CA GLY A 190 3.54 7.36 26.02
C GLY A 190 4.85 7.36 25.27
N GLN A 191 5.01 6.41 24.36
CA GLN A 191 6.13 6.33 23.42
C GLN A 191 5.71 6.91 22.08
N ASN A 192 6.61 7.64 21.43
CA ASN A 192 6.37 8.22 20.11
C ASN A 192 5.07 9.06 20.02
N MET A 193 4.65 9.63 21.15
CA MET A 193 3.54 10.58 21.21
C MET A 193 4.06 11.89 20.60
N ILE A 194 3.67 12.18 19.37
CA ILE A 194 4.04 13.44 18.69
C ILE A 194 3.34 14.58 19.43
N SER A 195 4.11 15.59 19.85
CA SER A 195 3.63 16.80 20.52
C SER A 195 3.13 17.85 19.53
#